data_AF-A0AA50WL63-F1
#
_entry.id   AF-A0AA50WL63-F1
#
_cell.length_a   1.000
_cell.length_b   1.000
_cell.length_c   1.000
_cell.angle_alpha   90.00
_cell.angle_beta   90.00
_cell.angle_gamma   90.00
#
_symmetry.space_group_name_H-M   'P 1'
#
loop_
_entity.id
_entity.type
_entity.pdbx_description
1 polymer ?
#
loop_
_entity_poly.entity_id
_entity_poly.type
_entity_poly.pdbx_seq_one_letter_code
_entity_poly.pdbx_strand_id
1 'polypeptide(L)' 'QAKPKFAIFMKYAKVELAPPKLSEIPQIKAGIGKLVSSAKSGAWKEQSVKQATLNTWLVQRFFSGLCWRMYRKAPPCRLR' A
#
# COMPACT_ATOMS: atom_id res chain seq x y z
N GLN A 1 24.40 -3.44 -25.04
CA GLN A 1 24.16 -4.32 -23.85
C GLN A 1 23.31 -3.57 -22.81
N ALA A 2 21.98 -3.72 -22.80
CA ALA A 2 21.10 -3.10 -21.77
C ALA A 2 19.85 -3.95 -21.46
N LYS A 3 19.51 -4.87 -22.37
CA LYS A 3 18.40 -5.82 -22.26
C LYS A 3 18.36 -6.68 -20.98
N PRO A 4 19.47 -7.16 -20.37
CA PRO A 4 19.35 -8.07 -19.23
C PRO A 4 18.84 -7.37 -17.96
N LYS A 5 19.25 -6.12 -17.70
CA LYS A 5 18.76 -5.35 -16.54
C LYS A 5 17.29 -4.95 -16.71
N PHE A 6 16.85 -4.68 -17.93
CA PHE A 6 15.45 -4.38 -18.25
C PHE A 6 14.55 -5.61 -18.10
N ALA A 7 15.01 -6.80 -18.50
CA ALA A 7 14.26 -8.04 -18.32
C ALA A 7 14.03 -8.36 -16.83
N ILE A 8 15.05 -8.13 -15.99
CA ILE A 8 14.95 -8.28 -14.54
C ILE A 8 13.98 -7.25 -13.96
N PHE A 9 14.08 -5.98 -14.35
CA PHE A 9 13.14 -4.94 -13.94
C PHE A 9 11.70 -5.30 -14.32
N MET A 10 11.46 -5.74 -15.56
CA MET A 10 10.14 -6.11 -16.03
C MET A 10 9.57 -7.34 -15.30
N LYS A 11 10.43 -8.26 -14.83
CA LYS A 11 10.01 -9.43 -14.02
C LYS A 11 9.49 -8.99 -12.64
N TYR A 12 10.20 -8.11 -11.94
CA TYR A 12 9.77 -7.63 -10.61
C TYR A 12 8.66 -6.57 -10.69
N ALA A 13 8.70 -5.69 -11.70
CA ALA A 13 7.67 -4.68 -11.93
C ALA A 13 6.29 -5.30 -12.12
N LYS A 14 6.18 -6.44 -12.82
CA LYS A 14 4.91 -7.14 -13.04
C LYS A 14 4.31 -7.74 -11.76
N VAL A 15 5.13 -8.02 -10.74
CA VAL A 15 4.67 -8.65 -9.50
C VAL A 15 4.31 -7.60 -8.46
N GLU A 16 5.11 -6.54 -8.34
CA GLU A 16 4.94 -5.53 -7.30
C GLU A 16 3.93 -4.42 -7.68
N LEU A 17 3.77 -4.14 -8.98
CA LEU A 17 2.91 -3.06 -9.47
C LEU A 17 1.57 -3.55 -10.02
N ALA A 18 1.39 -4.86 -10.19
CA ALA A 18 0.12 -5.40 -10.63
C ALA A 18 -0.89 -5.35 -9.47
N PRO A 19 -2.12 -4.88 -9.73
CA PRO A 19 -3.15 -4.91 -8.70
C PRO A 19 -3.38 -6.36 -8.26
N PRO A 20 -3.54 -6.60 -6.94
CA PRO A 20 -3.67 -7.94 -6.37
C PRO A 20 -4.85 -8.67 -7.00
N LYS A 21 -4.73 -9.99 -7.15
CA LYS A 21 -5.83 -10.82 -7.69
C LYS A 21 -7.02 -10.77 -6.75
N LEU A 22 -8.24 -10.74 -7.31
CA LEU A 22 -9.48 -10.66 -6.54
C LEU A 22 -9.62 -11.79 -5.50
N SER A 23 -8.99 -12.94 -5.74
CA SER A 23 -8.92 -14.08 -4.82
C SER A 23 -8.17 -13.80 -3.52
N GLU A 24 -7.31 -12.79 -3.47
CA GLU A 24 -6.47 -12.46 -2.30
C GLU A 24 -7.11 -11.39 -1.39
N ILE A 25 -8.18 -10.74 -1.86
CA ILE A 25 -8.96 -9.76 -1.08
C ILE A 25 -9.44 -10.29 0.29
N PRO A 26 -9.97 -11.53 0.44
CA PRO A 26 -10.43 -12.01 1.75
C PRO A 26 -9.28 -12.15 2.75
N GLN A 27 -8.08 -12.53 2.31
CA GLN A 27 -6.90 -12.63 3.19
C GLN A 27 -6.43 -11.23 3.65
N ILE A 28 -6.47 -10.25 2.76
CA ILE A 28 -6.14 -8.85 3.10
C ILE A 28 -7.14 -8.30 4.12
N LYS A 29 -8.45 -8.56 3.94
CA LYS A 29 -9.50 -8.16 4.89
C LYS A 29 -9.29 -8.80 6.26
N ALA A 30 -8.93 -10.08 6.32
CA ALA A 30 -8.60 -10.76 7.57
C ALA A 30 -7.37 -10.15 8.26
N GLY A 31 -6.34 -9.78 7.47
CA GLY A 31 -5.16 -9.06 7.97
C GLY A 31 -5.51 -7.70 8.57
N ILE A 32 -6.34 -6.91 7.90
CA ILE A 32 -6.83 -5.62 8.42
C ILE A 32 -7.66 -5.82 9.70
N GLY A 33 -8.51 -6.85 9.74
CA GLY A 33 -9.30 -7.17 10.94
C GLY A 33 -8.44 -7.47 12.16
N LYS A 34 -7.31 -8.19 11.98
CA LYS A 34 -6.33 -8.42 13.04
C LYS A 34 -5.67 -7.13 13.49
N LEU A 35 -5.27 -6.24 12.57
CA LEU A 35 -4.70 -4.93 12.91
C LEU A 35 -5.67 -4.07 13.73
N VAL A 36 -6.96 -4.07 13.37
CA VAL A 36 -8.01 -3.36 14.13
C VAL A 36 -8.17 -3.97 15.53
N SER A 37 -8.16 -5.29 15.64
CA SER A 37 -8.20 -5.97 16.94
C SER A 37 -6.98 -5.65 17.80
N SER A 38 -5.78 -5.66 17.21
CA SER A 38 -4.53 -5.30 17.89
C SER A 38 -4.46 -3.82 18.30
N ALA A 39 -5.09 -2.94 17.52
CA ALA A 39 -5.26 -1.53 17.90
C ALA A 39 -6.18 -1.40 19.12
N LYS A 40 -7.30 -2.11 19.13
CA LYS A 40 -8.26 -2.14 20.26
C LYS A 40 -7.66 -2.76 21.53
N SER A 41 -6.85 -3.80 21.40
CA SER A 41 -6.22 -4.48 22.53
C SER A 41 -4.97 -3.78 23.07
N GLY A 42 -4.48 -2.73 22.42
CA GLY A 42 -3.26 -2.01 22.83
C GLY A 42 -1.94 -2.69 22.44
N ALA A 43 -1.98 -3.82 21.72
CA ALA A 43 -0.81 -4.59 21.31
C ALA A 43 0.13 -3.83 20.34
N TRP A 44 -0.31 -2.70 19.78
CA TRP A 44 0.53 -1.82 18.96
C TRP A 44 1.67 -1.16 19.75
N LYS A 45 1.58 -1.12 21.08
CA LYS A 45 2.58 -0.49 21.97
C LYS A 45 3.83 -1.35 22.20
N GLU A 46 3.76 -2.66 21.97
CA GLU A 46 4.88 -3.59 22.15
C GLU A 46 5.78 -3.71 20.91
N GLN A 47 5.50 -2.95 19.84
CA GLN A 47 6.26 -2.98 18.60
C GLN A 47 7.64 -2.33 18.76
N SER A 48 8.66 -2.91 18.11
CA SER A 48 10.01 -2.33 18.08
C SER A 48 10.02 -0.99 17.31
N VAL A 49 10.85 -0.04 17.74
CA VAL A 49 10.93 1.31 17.13
C VAL A 49 11.21 1.23 15.62
N LYS A 50 12.09 0.32 15.19
CA LYS A 50 12.42 0.12 13.78
C LYS A 50 11.20 -0.29 12.94
N GLN A 51 10.37 -1.19 13.45
CA GLN A 51 9.13 -1.60 12.77
C GLN A 51 8.09 -0.49 12.75
N ALA A 52 7.93 0.23 13.87
CA ALA A 52 6.99 1.36 13.95
C ALA A 52 7.33 2.47 12.95
N THR A 53 8.63 2.77 12.79
CA THR A 53 9.10 3.74 11.80
C THR A 53 8.75 3.28 10.38
N LEU A 54 9.09 2.04 10.01
CA LEU A 54 8.80 1.51 8.67
C LEU A 54 7.31 1.52 8.33
N ASN A 55 6.46 1.07 9.26
CA ASN A 55 5.01 1.09 9.07
C ASN A 55 4.47 2.51 8.87
N THR A 56 5.01 3.49 9.59
CA THR A 56 4.65 4.91 9.42
C THR A 56 4.95 5.42 8.01
N TRP A 57 6.15 5.13 7.48
CA TRP A 57 6.52 5.55 6.12
C TRP A 57 5.68 4.89 5.03
N LEU A 58 5.37 3.61 5.19
CA LEU A 58 4.51 2.87 4.26
C LEU A 58 3.10 3.47 4.24
N VAL A 59 2.53 3.77 5.41
CA VAL A 59 1.23 4.42 5.54
C VAL A 59 1.24 5.79 4.84
N GLN A 60 2.27 6.60 5.07
CA GLN A 60 2.39 7.92 4.46
C GLN A 60 2.46 7.85 2.93
N ARG A 61 3.26 6.94 2.37
CA ARG A 61 3.36 6.74 0.91
C ARG A 61 2.06 6.23 0.32
N PHE A 62 1.41 5.27 0.98
CA PHE A 62 0.14 4.72 0.52
C PHE A 62 -0.97 5.77 0.53
N PHE A 63 -1.07 6.54 1.61
CA PHE A 63 -2.06 7.62 1.73
C PHE A 63 -1.83 8.71 0.69
N SER A 64 -0.58 9.15 0.49
CA SER A 64 -0.23 10.12 -0.56
C SER A 64 -0.55 9.60 -1.97
N GLY A 65 -0.25 8.33 -2.26
CA GLY A 65 -0.57 7.71 -3.54
C GLY A 65 -2.07 7.55 -3.80
N LEU A 66 -2.84 7.11 -2.79
CA LEU A 66 -4.31 7.05 -2.86
C LEU A 66 -4.92 8.43 -3.01
N CYS A 67 -4.46 9.40 -2.22
CA CYS A 67 -4.85 10.80 -2.28
C CYS A 67 -4.64 11.35 -3.70
N TRP A 68 -3.44 11.18 -4.28
CA TRP A 68 -3.17 11.58 -5.66
C TRP A 68 -4.06 10.86 -6.70
N ARG A 69 -4.31 9.55 -6.54
CA ARG A 69 -5.24 8.79 -7.38
C ARG A 69 -6.66 9.37 -7.31
N MET A 70 -7.13 9.77 -6.13
CA MET A 70 -8.43 10.40 -5.91
C MET A 70 -8.48 11.80 -6.55
N TYR A 71 -7.47 12.65 -6.33
CA TYR A 71 -7.38 13.97 -6.94
C TYR A 71 -7.31 13.92 -8.48
N ARG A 72 -6.71 12.88 -9.07
CA ARG A 72 -6.70 12.68 -10.53
C ARG A 72 -8.05 12.23 -11.10
N LYS A 73 -8.94 11.71 -10.27
CA LYS A 73 -10.30 11.25 -10.65
C LYS A 73 -11.40 12.26 -10.31
N ALA A 74 -11.08 13.34 -9.58
CA ALA A 74 -12.02 14.42 -9.35
C ALA A 74 -12.35 15.09 -10.69
N PRO A 75 -13.63 15.17 -11.12
CA PRO A 75 -13.99 15.99 -12.26
C PRO A 75 -13.60 17.44 -11.94
N PRO A 76 -13.09 18.23 -12.91
CA PRO A 76 -12.87 19.65 -12.65
C PRO A 76 -14.22 20.25 -12.24
N CYS A 77 -14.29 20.77 -11.01
CA CYS A 77 -15.35 21.70 -10.63
C CYS A 77 -15.27 22.84 -11.64
N ARG A 78 -16.22 22.85 -12.57
CA ARG A 78 -16.46 23.96 -13.48
C ARG A 78 -16.79 25.15 -12.57
N LEU A 79 -15.79 26.01 -12.34
CA LEU A 79 -15.97 27.35 -11.80
C LEU A 79 -17.15 27.98 -12.53
N ARG A 80 -18.23 28.23 -11.78
CA ARG A 80 -19.35 29.05 -12.23
C ARG A 80 -19.19 30.41 -11.57
#